data_AF-A0AAU1XWD6-F1
#
_entry.id   AF-A0AAU1XWD6-F1
#
_cell.length_a   1.000
_cell.length_b   1.000
_cell.length_c   1.000
_cell.angle_alpha   90.00
_cell.angle_beta   90.00
_cell.angle_gamma   90.00
#
_symmetry.space_group_name_H-M   'P 1'
#
loop_
_entity.id
_entity.type
_entity.pdbx_description
1 polymer ?
#
loop_
_entity_poly.entity_id
_entity_poly.type
_entity_poly.pdbx_seq_one_letter_code
_entity_poly.pdbx_strand_id
1 'polypeptide(L)'
;MSNSRDSLFIKICGLKTEQDVDTAVEAGADAIGFVFSASPRQVDAATAARLSRRVPEHVLTVGVFRQEPLDGVRSLATESGIRAIQLHGPEDRAYYDDLATGDWTLIRAAAFGDSVPRCGEFGEDMLLLDAPVPGSGIAWDWASKPLAAAGEKWLLAGGLTPENVRDAVAATDPWGVDVSSGVEQSRGVKDPGLIREFVKAARAGR
;
A
#
# COMPACT_ATOMS: atom_id res chain seq x y z
N MET A 1 -3.29 6.32 -26.80
CA MET A 1 -3.85 5.61 -25.63
C MET A 1 -3.05 4.32 -25.48
N SER A 2 -1.92 4.39 -24.78
CA SER A 2 -1.10 3.21 -24.47
C SER A 2 -1.61 2.65 -23.15
N ASN A 3 -2.26 1.50 -23.21
CA ASN A 3 -2.66 0.75 -22.03
C ASN A 3 -1.43 -0.08 -21.63
N SER A 4 -0.45 0.54 -20.94
CA SER A 4 0.78 -0.18 -20.57
C SER A 4 0.49 -1.13 -19.41
N ARG A 5 0.28 -2.40 -19.74
CA ARG A 5 0.46 -3.53 -18.81
C ARG A 5 1.91 -3.68 -18.33
N ASP A 6 2.81 -2.78 -18.71
CA ASP A 6 4.26 -2.88 -18.50
C ASP A 6 4.81 -2.02 -17.34
N SER A 7 4.04 -1.09 -16.77
CA SER A 7 4.53 -0.28 -15.64
C SER A 7 4.11 -0.90 -14.31
N LEU A 8 5.09 -1.21 -13.46
CA LEU A 8 4.90 -1.66 -12.06
C LEU A 8 3.94 -0.72 -11.31
N PHE A 9 3.14 -1.16 -10.36
CA PHE A 9 2.40 -0.23 -9.49
C PHE A 9 3.22 0.10 -8.23
N ILE A 10 3.34 1.37 -7.83
CA ILE A 10 4.16 1.77 -6.67
C ILE A 10 3.32 2.54 -5.66
N LYS A 11 3.23 2.02 -4.43
CA LYS A 11 2.57 2.66 -3.30
C LYS A 11 3.58 3.13 -2.25
N ILE A 12 3.47 4.40 -1.84
CA ILE A 12 4.21 4.94 -0.68
C ILE A 12 3.25 5.08 0.49
N CYS A 13 3.52 4.43 1.62
CA CYS A 13 2.58 4.26 2.72
C CYS A 13 3.00 5.00 4.00
N GLY A 14 2.04 5.58 4.72
CA GLY A 14 2.24 6.23 6.01
C GLY A 14 2.75 7.66 5.90
N LEU A 15 2.21 8.43 4.94
CA LEU A 15 2.53 9.84 4.75
C LEU A 15 1.73 10.69 5.73
N LYS A 16 2.33 11.77 6.23
CA LYS A 16 1.70 12.64 7.24
C LYS A 16 1.81 14.12 6.91
N THR A 17 2.68 14.51 6.00
CA THR A 17 2.95 15.91 5.68
C THR A 17 2.70 16.21 4.21
N GLU A 18 2.49 17.49 3.90
CA GLU A 18 2.33 17.95 2.52
C GLU A 18 3.59 17.66 1.69
N GLN A 19 4.77 17.84 2.29
CA GLN A 19 6.05 17.55 1.64
C GLN A 19 6.20 16.08 1.26
N ASP A 20 5.77 15.16 2.14
CA ASP A 20 5.82 13.72 1.86
C ASP A 20 4.93 13.38 0.66
N VAL A 21 3.73 13.96 0.63
CA VAL A 21 2.72 13.75 -0.42
C VAL A 21 3.21 14.28 -1.75
N ASP A 22 3.67 15.54 -1.76
CA ASP A 22 4.20 16.16 -2.96
C ASP A 22 5.39 15.37 -3.50
N THR A 23 6.31 14.97 -2.62
CA THR A 23 7.48 14.19 -3.04
C THR A 23 7.08 12.84 -3.63
N ALA A 24 6.14 12.12 -3.04
CA ALA A 24 5.70 10.82 -3.55
C ALA A 24 5.01 10.97 -4.92
N VAL A 25 4.16 11.98 -5.09
CA VAL A 25 3.50 12.28 -6.37
C VAL A 25 4.52 12.67 -7.43
N GLU A 26 5.41 13.61 -7.14
CA GLU A 26 6.47 14.05 -8.06
C GLU A 26 7.43 12.93 -8.45
N ALA A 27 7.72 12.01 -7.52
CA ALA A 27 8.56 10.85 -7.79
C ALA A 27 7.89 9.83 -8.73
N GLY A 28 6.57 9.90 -8.91
CA GLY A 28 5.80 8.99 -9.77
C GLY A 28 5.24 7.78 -9.06
N ALA A 29 4.86 7.92 -7.78
CA ALA A 29 4.05 6.92 -7.08
C ALA A 29 2.64 6.84 -7.68
N ASP A 30 2.11 5.63 -7.78
CA ASP A 30 0.76 5.34 -8.29
C ASP A 30 -0.28 5.36 -7.16
N ALA A 31 0.17 5.21 -5.91
CA ALA A 31 -0.66 5.35 -4.72
C ALA A 31 0.10 5.94 -3.53
N ILE A 32 -0.65 6.58 -2.65
CA ILE A 32 -0.18 7.02 -1.34
C ILE A 32 -1.07 6.50 -0.21
N GLY A 33 -0.49 6.20 0.95
CA GLY A 33 -1.21 5.65 2.09
C GLY A 33 -1.26 6.58 3.32
N PHE A 34 -2.44 6.72 3.91
CA PHE A 34 -2.70 7.37 5.19
C PHE A 34 -3.09 6.31 6.22
N VAL A 35 -2.43 6.29 7.38
CA VAL A 35 -2.71 5.28 8.41
C VAL A 35 -3.72 5.83 9.42
N PHE A 36 -4.82 5.12 9.62
CA PHE A 36 -5.87 5.51 10.59
C PHE A 36 -5.80 4.73 11.90
N SER A 37 -5.06 3.62 11.95
CA SER A 37 -4.83 2.83 13.16
C SER A 37 -3.65 3.35 14.00
N ALA A 38 -3.61 2.98 15.29
CA ALA A 38 -2.52 3.32 16.21
C ALA A 38 -1.12 2.99 15.64
N SER A 39 -0.33 4.02 15.37
CA SER A 39 0.98 3.92 14.73
C SER A 39 1.73 5.26 14.80
N PRO A 40 3.07 5.28 14.75
CA PRO A 40 3.83 6.53 14.54
C PRO A 40 3.47 7.26 13.24
N ARG A 41 2.77 6.58 12.33
CA ARG A 41 2.32 7.07 11.02
C ARG A 41 0.87 7.53 11.03
N GLN A 42 0.18 7.45 12.17
CA GLN A 42 -1.24 7.75 12.27
C GLN A 42 -1.56 9.20 11.91
N VAL A 43 -2.65 9.41 11.18
CA VAL A 43 -3.27 10.71 10.93
C VAL A 43 -4.77 10.63 11.26
N ASP A 44 -5.38 11.79 11.52
CA ASP A 44 -6.83 11.91 11.62
C ASP A 44 -7.48 12.15 10.24
N ALA A 45 -8.81 12.03 10.16
CA ALA A 45 -9.56 12.24 8.93
C ALA A 45 -9.38 13.65 8.35
N ALA A 46 -9.32 14.68 9.21
CA ALA A 46 -9.13 16.06 8.79
C ALA A 46 -7.76 16.29 8.12
N THR A 47 -6.70 15.68 8.66
CA THR A 47 -5.36 15.72 8.08
C THR A 47 -5.33 14.94 6.77
N ALA A 48 -5.87 13.72 6.74
CA ALA A 48 -5.96 12.95 5.50
C ALA A 48 -6.75 13.70 4.42
N ALA A 49 -7.87 14.34 4.74
CA ALA A 49 -8.64 15.18 3.81
C ALA A 49 -7.82 16.34 3.24
N ARG A 50 -7.04 17.02 4.10
CA ARG A 50 -6.14 18.11 3.66
C ARG A 50 -5.08 17.61 2.69
N LEU A 51 -4.48 16.46 2.99
CA LEU A 51 -3.43 15.85 2.18
C LEU A 51 -3.98 15.28 0.86
N SER A 52 -5.12 14.60 0.88
CA SER A 52 -5.80 14.02 -0.29
C SER A 52 -6.11 15.08 -1.36
N ARG A 53 -6.42 16.32 -0.98
CA ARG A 53 -6.67 17.41 -1.95
C ARG A 53 -5.44 17.81 -2.78
N ARG A 54 -4.24 17.45 -2.33
CA ARG A 54 -2.99 17.70 -3.06
C ARG A 54 -2.69 16.61 -4.09
N VAL A 55 -3.41 15.49 -4.03
CA VAL A 55 -3.13 14.28 -4.80
C VAL A 55 -3.90 14.34 -6.12
N PRO A 56 -3.22 14.24 -7.28
CA PRO A 56 -3.89 14.14 -8.57
C PRO A 56 -4.86 12.94 -8.64
N GLU A 57 -5.89 13.03 -9.47
CA GLU A 57 -6.89 11.95 -9.60
C GLU A 57 -6.29 10.59 -9.98
N HIS A 58 -5.23 10.60 -10.78
CA HIS A 58 -4.54 9.38 -11.24
C HIS A 58 -3.69 8.68 -10.17
N VAL A 59 -3.42 9.31 -9.02
CA VAL A 59 -2.66 8.72 -7.90
C VAL A 59 -3.64 8.31 -6.80
N LEU A 60 -3.76 7.01 -6.53
CA LEU A 60 -4.76 6.48 -5.60
C LEU A 60 -4.46 6.89 -4.14
N THR A 61 -5.46 7.45 -3.44
CA THR A 61 -5.37 7.73 -2.00
C THR A 61 -5.92 6.55 -1.21
N VAL A 62 -5.08 5.96 -0.36
CA VAL A 62 -5.40 4.73 0.38
C VAL A 62 -5.47 5.02 1.88
N GLY A 63 -6.59 4.71 2.53
CA GLY A 63 -6.70 4.65 3.99
C GLY A 63 -6.31 3.26 4.50
N VAL A 64 -5.43 3.18 5.50
CA VAL A 64 -4.97 1.93 6.09
C VAL A 64 -5.57 1.75 7.48
N PHE A 65 -6.33 0.68 7.65
CA PHE A 65 -7.08 0.35 8.85
C PHE A 65 -6.64 -1.00 9.43
N ARG A 66 -6.82 -1.18 10.73
CA ARG A 66 -6.52 -2.44 11.43
C ARG A 66 -7.57 -2.64 12.51
N GLN A 67 -8.41 -3.67 12.38
CA GLN A 67 -9.39 -4.06 13.39
C GLN A 67 -10.35 -2.92 13.78
N GLU A 68 -10.67 -2.06 12.82
CA GLU A 68 -11.64 -0.98 13.01
C GLU A 68 -13.06 -1.52 12.77
N PRO A 69 -14.09 -1.05 13.50
CA PRO A 69 -15.47 -1.37 13.18
C PRO A 69 -15.86 -0.84 11.80
N LEU A 70 -16.76 -1.54 11.11
CA LEU A 70 -17.24 -1.21 9.76
C LEU A 70 -17.70 0.25 9.62
N ASP A 71 -18.55 0.70 10.53
CA ASP A 71 -19.07 2.07 10.52
C ASP A 71 -17.95 3.11 10.75
N GLY A 72 -16.94 2.75 11.56
CA GLY A 72 -15.76 3.59 11.77
C GLY A 72 -14.93 3.74 10.49
N VAL A 73 -14.68 2.64 9.79
CA VAL A 73 -13.96 2.65 8.50
C VAL A 73 -14.72 3.50 7.47
N ARG A 74 -16.04 3.29 7.32
CA ARG A 74 -16.87 4.06 6.39
C ARG A 74 -16.86 5.56 6.70
N SER A 75 -16.96 5.92 7.98
CA SER A 75 -16.97 7.32 8.42
C SER A 75 -15.63 7.99 8.12
N LEU A 76 -14.52 7.38 8.53
CA LEU A 76 -13.17 7.89 8.26
C LEU A 76 -12.87 7.98 6.76
N ALA A 77 -13.28 6.97 5.98
CA ALA A 77 -13.09 6.97 4.53
C ALA A 77 -13.85 8.12 3.86
N THR A 78 -15.11 8.33 4.26
CA THR A 78 -15.96 9.41 3.74
C THR A 78 -15.42 10.79 4.12
N GLU A 79 -15.10 11.00 5.40
CA GLU A 79 -14.61 12.29 5.91
C GLU A 79 -13.25 12.68 5.32
N SER A 80 -12.36 11.69 5.11
CA SER A 80 -11.03 11.92 4.55
C SER A 80 -10.99 12.03 3.03
N GLY A 81 -12.05 11.59 2.34
CA GLY A 81 -12.11 11.55 0.88
C GLY A 81 -11.07 10.62 0.23
N ILE A 82 -10.60 9.62 0.97
CA ILE A 82 -9.75 8.55 0.41
C ILE A 82 -10.55 7.70 -0.56
N ARG A 83 -9.87 7.20 -1.60
CA ARG A 83 -10.49 6.44 -2.71
C ARG A 83 -10.32 4.93 -2.58
N ALA A 84 -9.47 4.47 -1.66
CA ALA A 84 -9.25 3.06 -1.41
C ALA A 84 -9.12 2.76 0.08
N ILE A 85 -9.64 1.61 0.49
CA ILE A 85 -9.59 1.10 1.87
C ILE A 85 -8.67 -0.12 1.89
N GLN A 86 -7.58 -0.03 2.64
CA GLN A 86 -6.69 -1.14 2.93
C GLN A 86 -6.95 -1.68 4.34
N LEU A 87 -7.38 -2.93 4.43
CA LEU A 87 -7.63 -3.62 5.69
C LEU A 87 -6.44 -4.51 6.06
N HIS A 88 -5.95 -4.34 7.28
CA HIS A 88 -4.81 -5.07 7.82
C HIS A 88 -5.19 -5.83 9.10
N GLY A 89 -6.27 -6.60 9.06
CA GLY A 89 -6.78 -7.37 10.17
C GLY A 89 -7.40 -8.70 9.74
N PRO A 90 -8.17 -9.34 10.64
CA PRO A 90 -8.84 -10.61 10.40
C PRO A 90 -10.25 -10.41 9.80
N GLU A 91 -10.50 -9.30 9.08
CA GLU A 91 -11.82 -9.01 8.52
C GLU A 91 -12.25 -10.09 7.51
N ASP A 92 -13.52 -10.49 7.58
CA ASP A 92 -14.07 -11.61 6.82
C ASP A 92 -14.84 -11.18 5.55
N ARG A 93 -15.41 -12.15 4.83
CA ARG A 93 -16.07 -11.91 3.54
C ARG A 93 -17.25 -10.94 3.67
N ALA A 94 -18.02 -11.06 4.75
CA ALA A 94 -19.17 -10.20 4.99
C ALA A 94 -18.72 -8.74 5.17
N TYR A 95 -17.62 -8.52 5.88
CA TYR A 95 -17.05 -7.19 6.05
C TYR A 95 -16.66 -6.53 4.72
N TYR A 96 -16.05 -7.29 3.80
CA TYR A 96 -15.71 -6.80 2.46
C TYR A 96 -16.96 -6.56 1.59
N ASP A 97 -17.93 -7.48 1.61
CA ASP A 97 -19.18 -7.33 0.86
C ASP A 97 -19.95 -6.07 1.33
N ASP A 98 -19.93 -5.77 2.64
CA ASP A 98 -20.49 -4.54 3.20
C ASP A 98 -19.70 -3.30 2.73
N LEU A 99 -18.37 -3.32 2.73
CA LEU A 99 -17.60 -2.18 2.21
C LEU A 99 -17.78 -1.95 0.72
N ALA A 100 -17.99 -3.02 -0.06
CA ALA A 100 -18.19 -2.98 -1.50
C ALA A 100 -19.51 -2.30 -1.91
N THR A 101 -20.40 -1.98 -0.95
CA THR A 101 -21.58 -1.14 -1.22
C THR A 101 -21.23 0.34 -1.41
N GLY A 102 -19.99 0.75 -1.08
CA GLY A 102 -19.48 2.09 -1.34
C GLY A 102 -18.55 2.14 -2.54
N ASP A 103 -18.22 3.36 -2.98
CA ASP A 103 -17.35 3.60 -4.15
C ASP A 103 -15.85 3.62 -3.79
N TRP A 104 -15.38 2.61 -3.05
CA TRP A 104 -13.97 2.48 -2.68
C TRP A 104 -13.32 1.26 -3.33
N THR A 105 -12.08 1.42 -3.76
CA THR A 105 -11.23 0.28 -4.09
C THR A 105 -10.80 -0.43 -2.80
N LEU A 106 -11.00 -1.75 -2.73
CA LEU A 106 -10.70 -2.54 -1.54
C LEU A 106 -9.36 -3.26 -1.67
N ILE A 107 -8.50 -3.13 -0.66
CA ILE A 107 -7.19 -3.78 -0.59
C ILE A 107 -7.13 -4.66 0.65
N ARG A 108 -6.83 -5.94 0.47
CA ARG A 108 -6.60 -6.86 1.60
C ARG A 108 -5.11 -6.98 1.87
N ALA A 109 -4.67 -6.69 3.09
CA ALA A 109 -3.31 -7.04 3.52
C ALA A 109 -3.30 -8.43 4.17
N ALA A 110 -2.39 -9.29 3.71
CA ALA A 110 -2.16 -10.62 4.27
C ALA A 110 -0.68 -10.76 4.61
N ALA A 111 -0.38 -11.36 5.76
CA ALA A 111 0.98 -11.72 6.11
C ALA A 111 1.41 -12.95 5.31
N PHE A 112 2.69 -12.99 4.95
CA PHE A 112 3.27 -14.17 4.32
C PHE A 112 3.24 -15.37 5.27
N GLY A 113 2.70 -16.50 4.78
CA GLY A 113 2.45 -17.69 5.59
C GLY A 113 2.74 -18.99 4.86
N ASP A 114 2.08 -20.08 5.29
CA ASP A 114 2.19 -21.39 4.65
C ASP A 114 1.17 -21.58 3.51
N SER A 115 0.03 -20.90 3.57
CA SER A 115 -0.88 -20.76 2.44
C SER A 115 -0.60 -19.47 1.68
N VAL A 116 -0.66 -19.55 0.36
CA VAL A 116 -0.58 -18.38 -0.52
C VAL A 116 -2.00 -17.82 -0.68
N PRO A 117 -2.29 -16.61 -0.16
CA PRO A 117 -3.60 -16.00 -0.34
C PRO A 117 -3.81 -15.60 -1.80
N ARG A 118 -5.07 -15.57 -2.24
CA ARG A 118 -5.44 -15.16 -3.60
C ARG A 118 -6.17 -13.83 -3.61
N CYS A 119 -5.89 -13.02 -4.61
CA CYS A 119 -6.60 -11.77 -4.81
C CYS A 119 -8.07 -12.04 -5.14
N GLY A 120 -8.97 -11.33 -4.47
CA GLY A 120 -10.43 -11.41 -4.67
C GLY A 120 -11.10 -12.54 -3.88
N GLU A 121 -10.38 -13.25 -3.02
CA GLU A 121 -10.93 -14.30 -2.16
C GLU A 121 -12.06 -13.77 -1.25
N PHE A 122 -11.90 -12.55 -0.74
CA PHE A 122 -12.88 -11.86 0.08
C PHE A 122 -13.65 -10.79 -0.69
N GLY A 123 -13.42 -10.65 -2.01
CA GLY A 123 -14.02 -9.60 -2.83
C GLY A 123 -13.19 -8.31 -2.92
N GLU A 124 -11.95 -8.33 -2.43
CA GLU A 124 -11.00 -7.23 -2.60
C GLU A 124 -10.54 -7.07 -4.06
N ASP A 125 -10.24 -5.83 -4.46
CA ASP A 125 -9.72 -5.50 -5.79
C ASP A 125 -8.22 -5.76 -5.93
N MET A 126 -7.50 -5.70 -4.81
CA MET A 126 -6.05 -5.87 -4.73
C MET A 126 -5.66 -6.62 -3.46
N LEU A 127 -4.59 -7.39 -3.56
CA LEU A 127 -3.96 -8.08 -2.44
C LEU A 127 -2.63 -7.41 -2.10
N LEU A 128 -2.31 -7.23 -0.82
CA LEU A 128 -0.99 -6.80 -0.37
C LEU A 128 -0.38 -7.93 0.46
N LEU A 129 0.78 -8.43 0.03
CA LEU A 129 1.53 -9.47 0.73
C LEU A 129 2.64 -8.81 1.55
N ASP A 130 2.47 -8.79 2.87
CA ASP A 130 3.49 -8.26 3.79
C ASP A 130 4.39 -9.39 4.32
N ALA A 131 5.55 -9.01 4.85
CA ALA A 131 6.48 -9.93 5.50
C ALA A 131 5.79 -10.75 6.62
N PRO A 132 6.34 -11.93 6.99
CA PRO A 132 5.78 -12.78 8.05
C PRO A 132 5.54 -12.05 9.39
N VAL A 133 6.31 -10.98 9.66
CA VAL A 133 6.06 -10.04 10.74
C VAL A 133 5.74 -8.67 10.13
N PRO A 134 4.44 -8.34 9.95
CA PRO A 134 4.01 -7.10 9.34
C PRO A 134 4.56 -5.86 10.05
N GLY A 135 5.02 -4.88 9.27
CA GLY A 135 5.56 -3.62 9.79
C GLY A 135 6.90 -3.70 10.55
N SER A 136 7.58 -4.85 10.52
CA SER A 136 8.93 -5.02 11.13
C SER A 136 10.04 -4.32 10.34
N GLY A 137 9.87 -4.13 9.04
CA GLY A 137 10.89 -3.56 8.16
C GLY A 137 12.03 -4.52 7.81
N ILE A 138 11.94 -5.81 8.18
CA ILE A 138 12.96 -6.82 7.89
C ILE A 138 12.66 -7.45 6.52
N ALA A 139 13.62 -7.39 5.60
CA ALA A 139 13.54 -8.11 4.33
C ALA A 139 13.59 -9.62 4.58
N TRP A 140 12.70 -10.38 3.94
CA TRP A 140 12.64 -11.84 4.04
C TRP A 140 13.17 -12.50 2.75
N ASP A 141 13.10 -13.82 2.60
CA ASP A 141 13.52 -14.49 1.35
C ASP A 141 12.32 -14.67 0.42
N TRP A 142 12.14 -13.73 -0.52
CA TRP A 142 10.93 -13.60 -1.32
C TRP A 142 10.83 -14.68 -2.39
N ALA A 143 11.98 -15.34 -2.69
CA ALA A 143 12.09 -16.43 -3.64
C ALA A 143 11.92 -17.82 -2.99
N SER A 144 11.90 -17.89 -1.64
CA SER A 144 11.89 -19.17 -0.92
C SER A 144 10.58 -19.96 -1.01
N LYS A 145 9.48 -19.33 -1.45
CA LYS A 145 8.15 -19.93 -1.47
C LYS A 145 7.34 -19.42 -2.68
N PRO A 146 6.34 -20.18 -3.15
CA PRO A 146 5.41 -19.69 -4.16
C PRO A 146 4.69 -18.46 -3.64
N LEU A 147 4.59 -17.43 -4.49
CA LEU A 147 3.78 -16.24 -4.23
C LEU A 147 2.42 -16.37 -4.94
N ALA A 148 1.63 -15.30 -4.90
CA ALA A 148 0.36 -15.21 -5.61
C ALA A 148 0.55 -15.46 -7.12
N ALA A 149 -0.50 -15.95 -7.78
CA ALA A 149 -0.42 -16.35 -9.18
C ALA A 149 -0.12 -15.15 -10.10
N ALA A 150 0.66 -15.41 -11.16
CA ALA A 150 0.91 -14.43 -12.19
C ALA A 150 -0.41 -13.90 -12.79
N GLY A 151 -0.53 -12.58 -12.95
CA GLY A 151 -1.72 -11.91 -13.47
C GLY A 151 -2.73 -11.45 -12.43
N GLU A 152 -2.56 -11.79 -11.15
CA GLU A 152 -3.35 -11.21 -10.05
C GLU A 152 -2.83 -9.81 -9.65
N LYS A 153 -3.71 -8.92 -9.18
CA LYS A 153 -3.34 -7.56 -8.74
C LYS A 153 -2.81 -7.58 -7.31
N TRP A 154 -1.60 -8.10 -7.13
CA TRP A 154 -0.98 -8.14 -5.82
C TRP A 154 0.24 -7.23 -5.69
N LEU A 155 0.36 -6.59 -4.53
CA LEU A 155 1.47 -5.74 -4.14
C LEU A 155 2.39 -6.50 -3.20
N LEU A 156 3.69 -6.44 -3.47
CA LEU A 156 4.69 -6.90 -2.54
C LEU A 156 5.01 -5.83 -1.51
N ALA A 157 5.04 -6.20 -0.23
CA ALA A 157 5.44 -5.34 0.87
C ALA A 157 6.41 -6.08 1.81
N GLY A 158 6.80 -5.40 2.88
CA GLY A 158 7.60 -5.99 3.95
C GLY A 158 9.10 -5.83 3.76
N GLY A 159 9.66 -4.79 4.39
CA GLY A 159 11.10 -4.55 4.40
C GLY A 159 11.69 -4.09 3.07
N LEU A 160 10.86 -3.61 2.13
CA LEU A 160 11.35 -3.02 0.89
C LEU A 160 12.11 -1.73 1.17
N THR A 161 13.25 -1.54 0.50
CA THR A 161 14.11 -0.34 0.57
C THR A 161 14.61 0.01 -0.84
N PRO A 162 15.17 1.21 -1.07
CA PRO A 162 15.77 1.56 -2.36
C PRO A 162 16.84 0.56 -2.84
N GLU A 163 17.57 -0.06 -1.91
CA GLU A 163 18.65 -0.99 -2.21
C GLU A 163 18.15 -2.36 -2.69
N ASN A 164 16.98 -2.81 -2.22
CA ASN A 164 16.50 -4.16 -2.48
C ASN A 164 15.33 -4.24 -3.47
N VAL A 165 14.56 -3.17 -3.68
CA VAL A 165 13.28 -3.19 -4.43
C VAL A 165 13.41 -3.54 -5.91
N ARG A 166 14.60 -3.43 -6.49
CA ARG A 166 14.82 -3.92 -7.87
C ARG A 166 14.87 -5.44 -7.92
N ASP A 167 15.66 -6.06 -7.07
CA ASP A 167 15.98 -7.49 -7.13
C ASP A 167 14.76 -8.33 -6.72
N ALA A 168 14.16 -7.94 -5.62
CA ALA A 168 12.73 -7.96 -5.35
C ALA A 168 11.74 -8.19 -6.51
N VAL A 169 11.54 -7.16 -7.33
CA VAL A 169 10.59 -7.13 -8.44
C VAL A 169 11.01 -8.16 -9.49
N ALA A 170 12.30 -8.24 -9.79
CA ALA A 170 12.83 -9.22 -10.74
C ALA A 170 12.62 -10.68 -10.28
N ALA A 171 12.72 -10.95 -8.98
CA ALA A 171 12.55 -12.28 -8.41
C ALA A 171 11.10 -12.73 -8.29
N THR A 172 10.15 -11.79 -8.21
CA THR A 172 8.77 -12.08 -7.80
C THR A 172 7.70 -11.64 -8.80
N ASP A 173 8.06 -10.81 -9.78
CA ASP A 173 7.16 -10.21 -10.80
C ASP A 173 5.80 -9.75 -10.23
N PRO A 174 5.79 -8.90 -9.18
CA PRO A 174 4.55 -8.48 -8.55
C PRO A 174 3.82 -7.47 -9.43
N TRP A 175 2.50 -7.39 -9.32
CA TRP A 175 1.76 -6.30 -9.99
C TRP A 175 2.19 -4.93 -9.47
N GLY A 176 2.50 -4.83 -8.17
CA GLY A 176 3.07 -3.63 -7.58
C GLY A 176 3.93 -3.86 -6.34
N VAL A 177 4.44 -2.77 -5.78
CA VAL A 177 5.21 -2.74 -4.53
C VAL A 177 4.65 -1.69 -3.58
N ASP A 178 4.72 -1.96 -2.29
CA ASP A 178 4.35 -1.04 -1.21
C ASP A 178 5.54 -0.84 -0.25
N VAL A 179 5.88 0.43 0.02
CA VAL A 179 6.92 0.76 0.99
C VAL A 179 6.41 1.72 2.04
N SER A 180 6.82 1.46 3.29
CA SER A 180 6.61 2.39 4.40
C SER A 180 7.94 2.74 5.08
N SER A 181 8.48 1.86 5.92
CA SER A 181 9.66 2.15 6.73
C SER A 181 10.97 2.28 5.94
N GLY A 182 11.09 1.63 4.77
CA GLY A 182 12.33 1.68 3.98
C GLY A 182 12.61 3.03 3.32
N VAL A 183 11.68 3.98 3.40
CA VAL A 183 11.84 5.36 2.91
C VAL A 183 11.69 6.38 4.05
N GLU A 184 12.04 5.97 5.28
CA GLU A 184 12.03 6.82 6.47
C GLU A 184 13.44 7.13 6.94
N GLN A 185 13.72 8.40 7.26
CA GLN A 185 14.96 8.80 7.96
C GLN A 185 14.91 8.40 9.45
N SER A 186 13.72 8.32 10.03
CA SER A 186 13.47 7.83 11.38
C SER A 186 12.02 7.37 11.49
N ARG A 187 11.69 6.56 12.50
CA ARG A 187 10.38 5.89 12.62
C ARG A 187 9.21 6.88 12.48
N GLY A 188 8.46 6.78 11.38
CA GLY A 188 7.31 7.64 11.07
C GLY A 188 7.66 9.02 10.49
N VAL A 189 8.90 9.24 10.04
CA VAL A 189 9.36 10.46 9.36
C VAL A 189 9.97 10.06 8.02
N LYS A 190 9.32 10.44 6.92
CA LYS A 190 9.78 10.12 5.57
C LYS A 190 11.03 10.90 5.21
N ASP A 191 11.86 10.30 4.37
CA ASP A 191 12.99 10.97 3.74
C ASP A 191 12.66 11.21 2.25
N PRO A 192 12.62 12.47 1.78
CA PRO A 192 12.33 12.77 0.38
C PRO A 192 13.33 12.19 -0.63
N GLY A 193 14.59 12.02 -0.24
CA GLY A 193 15.61 11.36 -1.05
C GLY A 193 15.30 9.88 -1.22
N LEU A 194 15.04 9.18 -0.11
CA LEU A 194 14.73 7.74 -0.14
C LEU A 194 13.45 7.44 -0.91
N ILE A 195 12.42 8.29 -0.85
CA ILE A 195 11.21 8.13 -1.68
C ILE A 195 11.58 8.13 -3.17
N ARG A 196 12.37 9.11 -3.63
CA ARG A 196 12.77 9.22 -5.03
C ARG A 196 13.64 8.05 -5.46
N GLU A 197 14.59 7.65 -4.61
CA GLU A 197 15.47 6.52 -4.86
C GLU A 197 14.69 5.21 -4.96
N PHE A 198 13.73 4.99 -4.05
CA PHE A 198 12.85 3.83 -4.07
C PHE A 198 12.07 3.73 -5.37
N VAL A 199 11.36 4.80 -5.76
CA VAL A 199 10.55 4.79 -6.98
C VAL A 199 11.44 4.52 -8.21
N LYS A 200 12.59 5.17 -8.29
CA LYS A 200 13.56 4.95 -9.38
C LYS A 200 14.05 3.50 -9.42
N ALA A 201 14.44 2.94 -8.28
CA ALA A 201 14.95 1.57 -8.19
C ALA A 201 13.87 0.52 -8.54
N ALA A 202 12.65 0.71 -8.05
CA ALA A 202 11.51 -0.17 -8.34
C ALA A 202 11.17 -0.18 -9.83
N ARG A 203 11.16 0.99 -10.48
CA ARG A 203 10.91 1.13 -11.93
C ARG A 203 11.97 0.41 -12.78
N ALA A 204 13.23 0.38 -12.33
CA ALA A 204 14.32 -0.29 -13.03
C ALA A 204 14.29 -1.83 -12.91
N GLY A 205 13.37 -2.38 -12.10
CA GLY A 205 13.17 -3.83 -11.97
C GLY A 205 12.18 -4.41 -12.98
N ARG A 206 11.51 -3.59 -13.79
CA ARG A 206 10.65 -4.00 -14.91
C ARG A 206 11.23 -3.57 -16.25
#